data_AF-A0A9E3CK91-F1
#
_entry.id   AF-A0A9E3CK91-F1
#
_cell.length_a   1.000
_cell.length_b   1.000
_cell.length_c   1.000
_cell.angle_alpha   90.00
_cell.angle_beta   90.00
_cell.angle_gamma   90.00
#
_symmetry.space_group_name_H-M   'P 1'
#
loop_
_entity.id
_entity.type
_entity.pdbx_description
1 polymer ?
#
loop_
_entity_poly.entity_id
_entity_poly.type
_entity_poly.pdbx_seq_one_letter_code
_entity_poly.pdbx_strand_id
1 'polypeptide(L)'
;MSANDRKTVVIDGANVAYEERSAGGKPKLANLLKVRRELEERGQEAVIIVDASLKYDIDDQEQLEKLIKSQQVRQVPAGTDADYFIIQFAHELDALIVTND
;
A
#
# COMPACT_ATOMS: atom_id res chain seq x y z
N MET A 1 -3.34 25.25 8.75
CA MET A 1 -3.88 23.88 8.82
C MET A 1 -3.09 23.14 9.88
N SER A 2 -3.77 22.62 10.90
CA SER A 2 -3.13 21.79 11.92
C SER A 2 -2.67 20.47 11.27
N ALA A 3 -1.69 19.78 11.86
CA ALA A 3 -1.23 18.47 11.38
C ALA A 3 -2.34 17.38 11.37
N ASN A 4 -3.53 17.72 11.87
CA ASN A 4 -4.67 16.82 12.12
C ASN A 4 -5.77 16.83 11.04
N ASP A 5 -5.62 17.60 9.94
CA ASP A 5 -6.62 17.68 8.84
C ASP A 5 -6.21 16.89 7.58
N ARG A 6 -5.10 16.14 7.62
CA ARG A 6 -4.70 15.35 6.45
C ARG A 6 -5.62 14.16 6.31
N LYS A 7 -6.28 14.06 5.16
CA LYS A 7 -7.12 12.89 4.86
C LYS A 7 -6.22 11.67 4.72
N THR A 8 -6.48 10.65 5.53
CA THR A 8 -5.78 9.38 5.42
C THR A 8 -6.31 8.61 4.22
N VAL A 9 -5.39 7.99 3.48
CA VAL A 9 -5.67 7.16 2.32
C VAL A 9 -4.95 5.83 2.51
N VAL A 10 -5.72 4.75 2.58
CA VAL A 10 -5.21 3.39 2.61
C VAL A 10 -5.01 2.92 1.17
N ILE A 11 -3.80 2.50 0.84
CA ILE A 11 -3.44 1.98 -0.48
C ILE A 11 -3.39 0.46 -0.39
N ASP A 12 -4.19 -0.20 -1.22
CA ASP A 12 -4.03 -1.63 -1.48
C ASP A 12 -2.78 -1.87 -2.33
N GLY A 13 -1.70 -2.23 -1.65
CA GLY A 13 -0.38 -2.38 -2.25
C GLY A 13 -0.21 -3.66 -3.06
N ALA A 14 -1.02 -4.71 -2.87
CA ALA A 14 -0.94 -5.85 -3.78
C ALA A 14 -1.42 -5.39 -5.16
N ASN A 15 -2.64 -4.84 -5.24
CA ASN A 15 -3.23 -4.40 -6.49
C ASN A 15 -2.46 -3.26 -7.18
N VAL A 16 -1.99 -2.26 -6.42
CA VAL A 16 -1.19 -1.15 -7.01
C VAL A 16 0.18 -1.63 -7.50
N ALA A 17 0.82 -2.59 -6.82
CA ALA A 17 2.08 -3.14 -7.31
C ALA A 17 1.91 -3.85 -8.67
N TYR A 18 0.73 -4.42 -8.92
CA TYR A 18 0.38 -5.16 -10.15
C TYR A 18 -0.12 -4.29 -11.32
N GLU A 19 -0.25 -2.96 -11.16
CA GLU A 19 -0.95 -2.12 -12.14
C GLU A 19 -0.50 -2.35 -13.61
N GLU A 20 -1.50 -2.50 -14.48
CA GLU A 20 -1.49 -2.84 -15.92
C GLU A 20 -0.70 -4.07 -16.37
N ARG A 21 -0.27 -4.96 -15.46
CA ARG A 21 0.66 -6.05 -15.80
C ARG A 21 1.82 -5.50 -16.63
N SER A 22 2.70 -4.74 -15.95
CA SER A 22 4.02 -4.39 -16.49
C SER A 22 4.53 -5.55 -17.35
N ALA A 23 4.92 -5.34 -18.61
CA ALA A 23 4.93 -6.31 -19.73
C ALA A 23 5.44 -7.77 -19.52
N GLY A 24 5.93 -8.15 -18.33
CA GLY A 24 6.19 -9.51 -17.86
C GLY A 24 5.45 -9.95 -16.58
N GLY A 25 4.38 -9.28 -16.13
CA GLY A 25 3.51 -9.70 -15.02
C GLY A 25 4.08 -9.54 -13.61
N LYS A 26 5.28 -8.98 -13.45
CA LYS A 26 5.95 -8.85 -12.14
C LYS A 26 5.48 -7.59 -11.39
N PRO A 27 5.10 -7.67 -10.11
CA PRO A 27 4.74 -6.50 -9.32
C PRO A 27 5.96 -5.60 -9.07
N LYS A 28 5.73 -4.29 -9.08
CA LYS A 28 6.80 -3.29 -8.98
C LYS A 28 6.67 -2.42 -7.74
N LEU A 29 7.71 -2.41 -6.91
CA LEU A 29 7.77 -1.51 -5.75
C LEU A 29 7.67 -0.03 -6.15
N ALA A 30 8.21 0.32 -7.33
CA ALA A 30 8.12 1.69 -7.84
C ALA A 30 6.68 2.18 -8.02
N ASN A 31 5.72 1.31 -8.30
CA ASN A 31 4.31 1.70 -8.44
C ASN A 31 3.73 2.14 -7.09
N LEU A 32 4.02 1.39 -6.02
CA LEU A 32 3.63 1.74 -4.65
C LEU A 32 4.15 3.11 -4.23
N LEU A 33 5.45 3.34 -4.48
CA LEU A 33 6.11 4.58 -4.10
C LEU A 33 5.58 5.78 -4.90
N LYS A 34 5.22 5.58 -6.18
CA LYS A 34 4.61 6.62 -7.01
C LYS A 34 3.24 7.03 -6.50
N VAL A 35 2.35 6.05 -6.22
CA VAL A 35 1.01 6.34 -5.70
C VAL A 35 1.09 7.03 -4.35
N ARG A 36 1.92 6.53 -3.42
CA ARG A 36 2.15 7.18 -2.13
C ARG A 36 2.59 8.63 -2.30
N ARG A 37 3.60 8.87 -3.14
CA ARG A 37 4.12 10.21 -3.40
C ARG A 37 3.06 11.15 -3.95
N GLU A 38 2.26 10.70 -4.91
CA GLU A 38 1.18 11.51 -5.51
C GLU A 38 0.13 11.92 -4.46
N LEU A 39 -0.24 11.02 -3.56
CA LEU A 39 -1.18 11.31 -2.47
C LEU A 39 -0.57 12.28 -1.44
N GLU A 40 0.69 12.05 -1.05
CA GLU A 40 1.43 12.92 -0.13
C GLU A 40 1.62 14.34 -0.69
N GLU A 41 1.93 14.48 -1.99
CA GLU A 41 2.04 15.78 -2.68
C GLU A 41 0.69 16.53 -2.72
N ARG A 42 -0.44 15.81 -2.66
CA ARG A 42 -1.79 16.37 -2.52
C ARG A 42 -2.16 16.69 -1.05
N GLY A 43 -1.23 16.52 -0.12
CA GLY A 43 -1.42 16.80 1.30
C GLY A 43 -2.17 15.69 2.06
N GLN A 44 -2.27 14.49 1.48
CA GLN A 44 -2.90 13.33 2.12
C GLN A 44 -1.86 12.52 2.88
N GLU A 45 -2.30 11.76 3.88
CA GLU A 45 -1.46 10.77 4.55
C GLU A 45 -1.70 9.40 3.91
N ALA A 46 -0.65 8.79 3.37
CA ALA A 46 -0.76 7.55 2.62
C ALA A 46 -0.24 6.35 3.43
N VAL A 47 -1.11 5.37 3.66
CA VAL A 47 -0.77 4.12 4.36
C VAL A 47 -0.85 2.96 3.37
N ILE A 48 0.30 2.38 3.04
CA ILE A 48 0.36 1.22 2.14
C ILE A 48 0.16 -0.05 2.95
N ILE A 49 -0.81 -0.88 2.55
CA ILE A 49 -1.03 -2.22 3.11
C ILE A 49 -0.75 -3.26 2.03
N VAL A 50 0.00 -4.31 2.35
CA VAL A 50 0.32 -5.41 1.43
C VAL A 50 -0.01 -6.76 2.05
N ASP A 51 -0.37 -7.72 1.21
CA ASP A 51 -0.48 -9.11 1.62
C ASP A 51 0.89 -9.74 1.98
N ALA A 52 0.84 -10.89 2.64
CA ALA A 52 2.05 -11.59 3.06
C ALA A 52 2.84 -12.21 1.88
N SER A 53 2.17 -12.45 0.75
CA SER A 53 2.71 -13.10 -0.44
C SER A 53 3.50 -12.15 -1.36
N LEU A 54 3.18 -10.86 -1.40
CA LEU A 54 3.74 -9.88 -2.34
C LEU A 54 5.28 -9.85 -2.30
N LYS A 55 5.87 -10.07 -1.13
CA LYS A 55 7.32 -10.12 -0.94
C LYS A 55 8.03 -11.19 -1.74
N TYR A 56 7.33 -12.26 -2.16
CA TYR A 56 7.93 -13.33 -2.96
C TYR A 56 7.96 -13.00 -4.46
N ASP A 57 7.05 -12.14 -4.93
CA ASP A 57 6.87 -11.85 -6.35
C ASP A 57 7.42 -10.48 -6.78
N ILE A 58 7.56 -9.53 -5.84
CA ILE A 58 8.00 -8.16 -6.13
C ILE A 58 9.41 -8.07 -6.73
N ASP A 59 9.63 -7.05 -7.56
CA ASP A 59 10.91 -6.79 -8.22
C ASP A 59 12.06 -6.49 -7.25
N ASP A 60 11.77 -5.80 -6.15
CA ASP A 60 12.75 -5.43 -5.11
C ASP A 60 12.29 -5.88 -3.70
N GLN A 61 12.55 -7.15 -3.39
CA GLN A 61 12.17 -7.77 -2.12
C GLN A 61 12.90 -7.16 -0.93
N GLU A 62 14.21 -6.90 -1.07
CA GLU A 62 15.04 -6.36 0.01
C GLU A 62 14.56 -4.97 0.43
N GLN A 63 14.24 -4.12 -0.55
CA GLN A 63 13.72 -2.80 -0.26
C GLN A 63 12.31 -2.86 0.34
N LEU A 64 11.43 -3.75 -0.14
CA LEU A 64 10.11 -3.95 0.47
C LEU A 64 10.24 -4.36 1.95
N GLU A 65 11.14 -5.29 2.28
CA GLU A 65 11.39 -5.70 3.66
C GLU A 65 11.89 -4.54 4.53
N LYS A 66 12.77 -3.68 4.02
CA LYS A 66 13.23 -2.48 4.74
C LYS A 66 12.06 -1.52 5.00
N LEU A 67 11.17 -1.34 4.04
CA LEU A 67 9.97 -0.50 4.19
C LEU A 67 8.99 -1.08 5.21
N ILE A 68 8.82 -2.40 5.24
CA ILE A 68 8.01 -3.09 6.26
C ILE A 68 8.63 -2.90 7.66
N LYS A 69 9.93 -3.17 7.80
CA LYS A 69 10.65 -3.02 9.09
C LYS A 69 10.63 -1.59 9.62
N SER A 70 10.68 -0.60 8.72
CA SER A 70 10.57 0.83 9.07
C SER A 70 9.12 1.34 9.16
N GLN A 71 8.12 0.45 9.08
CA GLN A 71 6.69 0.76 9.16
C GLN A 71 6.15 1.71 8.09
N GLN A 72 6.91 1.93 7.01
CA GLN A 72 6.46 2.71 5.84
C GLN A 72 5.51 1.91 4.94
N VAL A 73 5.53 0.59 5.05
CA VAL A 73 4.57 -0.35 4.45
C VAL A 73 4.08 -1.27 5.56
N ARG A 74 2.78 -1.51 5.63
CA ARG A 74 2.17 -2.43 6.60
C ARG A 74 1.88 -3.76 5.90
N GLN A 75 2.43 -4.85 6.42
CA GLN A 75 2.10 -6.18 5.94
C GLN A 75 1.02 -6.78 6.84
N VAL A 76 -0.05 -7.31 6.26
CA VAL A 76 -1.02 -8.12 7.02
C VAL A 76 -0.40 -9.48 7.39
N PRO A 77 -0.79 -10.07 8.52
CA PRO A 77 -0.30 -11.40 8.90
C PRO A 77 -0.58 -12.46 7.82
N ALA A 78 0.29 -13.45 7.70
CA ALA A 78 0.07 -14.57 6.78
C ALA A 78 -1.20 -15.34 7.17
N GLY A 79 -2.03 -15.65 6.17
CA GLY A 79 -3.33 -16.30 6.39
C GLY A 79 -4.46 -15.34 6.76
N THR A 80 -4.19 -14.03 6.88
CA THR A 80 -5.22 -12.99 6.98
C THR A 80 -5.68 -12.59 5.58
N ASP A 81 -6.99 -12.46 5.41
CA ASP A 81 -7.59 -11.85 4.22
C ASP A 81 -7.25 -10.36 4.18
N ALA A 82 -6.43 -9.97 3.20
CA ALA A 82 -5.94 -8.61 3.05
C ALA A 82 -7.08 -7.64 2.73
N ASP A 83 -8.06 -8.05 1.93
CA ASP A 83 -9.19 -7.22 1.51
C ASP A 83 -10.05 -6.85 2.71
N TYR A 84 -10.38 -7.85 3.54
CA TYR A 84 -11.11 -7.63 4.79
C TYR A 84 -10.35 -6.67 5.73
N PHE A 85 -9.03 -6.87 5.89
CA PHE A 85 -8.22 -6.02 6.75
C PHE A 85 -8.18 -4.58 6.25
N ILE A 86 -8.00 -4.36 4.94
CA ILE A 86 -7.96 -3.02 4.32
C ILE A 86 -9.29 -2.29 4.56
N ILE A 87 -10.43 -2.96 4.34
CA ILE A 87 -11.76 -2.37 4.55
C ILE A 87 -11.97 -2.01 6.02
N GLN A 88 -11.68 -2.93 6.95
CA GLN A 88 -11.82 -2.67 8.38
C GLN A 88 -10.92 -1.52 8.84
N PHE A 89 -9.66 -1.53 8.43
CA PHE A 89 -8.69 -0.51 8.83
C PHE A 89 -9.04 0.87 8.27
N ALA A 90 -9.48 0.95 7.01
CA ALA A 90 -9.93 2.20 6.43
C ALA A 90 -11.18 2.73 7.14
N HIS A 91 -12.12 1.86 7.49
CA HIS A 91 -13.31 2.23 8.27
C HIS A 91 -12.94 2.75 9.67
N GLU A 92 -12.01 2.10 10.38
CA GLU A 92 -11.52 2.55 11.69
C GLU A 92 -10.84 3.93 11.64
N LEU A 93 -10.18 4.25 10.52
CA LEU A 93 -9.46 5.51 10.31
C LEU A 93 -10.27 6.61 9.62
N ASP A 94 -11.54 6.37 9.25
CA ASP A 94 -12.31 7.25 8.35
C ASP A 94 -11.52 7.61 7.07
N ALA A 95 -10.76 6.64 6.56
CA ALA A 95 -9.83 6.81 5.46
C ALA A 95 -10.47 6.46 4.12
N LEU A 96 -9.98 7.08 3.04
CA LEU A 96 -10.28 6.62 1.68
C LEU A 96 -9.46 5.38 1.36
N ILE A 97 -9.97 4.52 0.47
CA ILE A 97 -9.23 3.37 -0.06
C ILE A 97 -8.85 3.66 -1.52
N VAL A 98 -7.60 3.41 -1.87
CA VAL A 98 -7.13 3.31 -3.26
C VAL A 98 -6.89 1.84 -3.57
N THR A 99 -7.74 1.31 -4.44
CA THR A 99 -7.61 -0.03 -5.03
C THR A 99 -7.81 0.09 -6.54
N ASN A 100 -7.32 -0.90 -7.29
CA ASN A 100 -7.45 -1.01 -8.74
C ASN A 100 -8.24 -2.26 -9.16
N ASP A 101 -9.03 -2.84 -8.24
CA ASP A 101 -9.96 -3.93 -8.55
C ASP A 101 -11.09 -3.49 -9.51
#